data_AF-A0A972TKM4-F1
#
_entry.id   AF-A0A972TKM4-F1
#
_cell.length_a   1.000
_cell.length_b   1.000
_cell.length_c   1.000
_cell.angle_alpha   90.00
_cell.angle_beta   90.00
_cell.angle_gamma   90.00
#
_symmetry.space_group_name_H-M   'P 1'
#
loop_
_entity.id
_entity.type
_entity.pdbx_description
1 polymer ?
#
loop_
_entity_poly.entity_id
_entity_poly.type
_entity_poly.pdbx_seq_one_letter_code
_entity_poly.pdbx_strand_id
1 'polypeptide(L)'
;MQQTEVLTQIKIPKMVPHTGMAFQKIGRVAQDIAVANAAALLVMDKKVCRKCVLAVGAVAPVPLRLKNIEKFIEGEEISPGLLDKVGNMVQEEVSPITDVRSTKEYRRMVIGVLVKRAIKQALSSLD
;
A
#
# COMPACT_ATOMS: atom_id res chain seq x y z
N MET A 1 21.05 -10.26 0.84
CA MET A 1 21.85 -10.52 2.05
C MET A 1 22.60 -11.82 1.82
N GLN A 2 23.93 -11.77 1.83
CA GLN A 2 24.77 -12.96 1.82
C GLN A 2 24.74 -13.63 3.20
N GLN A 3 25.09 -14.91 3.26
CA GLN A 3 25.00 -15.71 4.49
C GLN A 3 25.82 -15.15 5.66
N THR A 4 26.91 -14.42 5.37
CA THR A 4 27.81 -13.81 6.36
C THR A 4 27.51 -12.33 6.62
N GLU A 5 26.48 -11.76 5.99
CA GLU A 5 26.10 -10.37 6.21
C GLU A 5 25.17 -10.24 7.43
N VAL A 6 25.26 -9.10 8.10
CA VAL A 6 24.35 -8.70 9.19
C VAL A 6 23.76 -7.34 8.85
N LEU A 7 22.43 -7.23 8.83
CA LEU A 7 21.76 -5.94 8.68
C LEU A 7 21.98 -5.10 9.95
N THR A 8 22.76 -4.03 9.85
CA THR A 8 23.13 -3.19 10.99
C THR A 8 22.25 -1.94 11.15
N GLN A 9 21.67 -1.44 10.06
CA GLN A 9 20.84 -0.23 10.09
C GLN A 9 19.89 -0.16 8.90
N ILE A 10 18.79 0.57 9.09
CA ILE A 10 17.88 1.00 8.02
C ILE A 10 17.89 2.53 8.02
N LYS A 11 18.29 3.12 6.90
CA LYS A 11 18.29 4.59 6.72
C LYS A 11 16.99 5.01 6.06
N ILE A 12 16.13 5.69 6.82
CA ILE A 12 14.87 6.24 6.33
C ILE A 12 15.07 7.75 6.08
N PRO A 13 14.83 8.27 4.86
CA PRO A 13 14.91 9.70 4.60
C PRO A 13 13.94 10.48 5.48
N LYS A 14 14.32 11.71 5.86
CA LYS A 14 13.38 12.61 6.54
C LYS A 14 12.17 12.88 5.65
N MET A 15 11.00 12.99 6.28
CA MET A 15 9.80 13.40 5.58
C MET A 15 9.92 14.84 5.10
N VAL A 16 9.41 15.09 3.89
CA VAL A 16 9.23 16.43 3.36
C VAL A 16 7.90 16.99 3.85
N PRO A 17 7.70 18.32 3.89
CA PRO A 17 6.41 18.91 4.24
C PRO A 17 5.26 18.36 3.37
N HIS A 18 4.04 18.37 3.89
CA HIS A 18 2.85 17.86 3.20
C HIS A 18 2.97 16.39 2.81
N THR A 19 3.69 15.63 3.63
CA THR A 19 3.75 14.17 3.53
C THR A 19 2.71 13.57 4.46
N GLY A 20 1.95 12.62 3.95
CA GLY A 20 1.01 11.84 4.73
C GLY A 20 1.28 10.36 4.56
N MET A 21 1.09 9.57 5.61
CA MET A 21 1.31 8.13 5.57
C MET A 21 0.25 7.34 6.34
N ALA A 22 0.04 6.11 5.90
CA ALA A 22 -0.85 5.18 6.55
C ALA A 22 -0.44 3.73 6.32
N PHE A 23 -0.78 2.89 7.28
CA PHE A 23 -0.67 1.44 7.16
C PHE A 23 -2.00 0.80 7.55
N GLN A 24 -2.51 -0.04 6.65
CA GLN A 24 -3.75 -0.76 6.81
C GLN A 24 -3.45 -2.25 6.85
N LYS A 25 -3.97 -2.94 7.86
CA LYS A 25 -3.80 -4.39 8.04
C LYS A 25 -5.16 -5.02 8.33
N ILE A 26 -5.43 -6.15 7.68
CA ILE A 26 -6.51 -7.05 8.09
C ILE A 26 -5.93 -8.41 8.48
N GLY A 27 -6.43 -8.96 9.58
CA GLY A 27 -6.11 -10.29 10.10
C GLY A 27 -7.36 -10.89 10.76
N ARG A 28 -7.32 -12.16 11.16
CA ARG A 28 -8.48 -12.81 11.80
C ARG A 28 -8.68 -12.32 13.23
N VAL A 29 -7.58 -12.00 13.91
CA VAL A 29 -7.52 -11.41 15.25
C VAL A 29 -6.41 -10.36 15.30
N ALA A 30 -6.37 -9.54 16.35
CA ALA A 30 -5.41 -8.43 16.47
C ALA A 30 -3.94 -8.88 16.34
N GLN A 31 -3.59 -9.97 17.01
CA GLN A 31 -2.24 -10.56 17.02
C GLN A 31 -2.04 -11.66 15.95
N ASP A 32 -2.63 -11.50 14.76
CA ASP A 32 -2.45 -12.45 13.65
C ASP A 32 -1.46 -11.93 12.59
N ILE A 33 -0.89 -12.83 11.81
CA ILE A 33 -0.24 -12.49 10.54
C ILE A 33 -1.30 -11.92 9.60
N ALA A 34 -0.94 -10.90 8.84
CA ALA A 34 -1.87 -10.24 7.93
C ALA A 34 -2.45 -11.23 6.89
N VAL A 35 -3.76 -11.18 6.71
CA VAL A 35 -4.43 -11.72 5.52
C VAL A 35 -4.10 -10.84 4.31
N ALA A 36 -4.08 -9.52 4.51
CA ALA A 36 -3.57 -8.56 3.55
C ALA A 36 -3.15 -7.28 4.29
N ASN A 37 -2.20 -6.54 3.74
CA ASN A 37 -1.87 -5.21 4.24
C ASN A 37 -1.47 -4.28 3.10
N ALA A 38 -1.65 -2.98 3.33
CA ALA A 38 -1.28 -1.92 2.40
C ALA A 38 -0.65 -0.75 3.17
N ALA A 39 0.48 -0.26 2.68
CA ALA A 39 1.12 0.97 3.12
C ALA A 39 0.98 2.02 2.03
N ALA A 40 0.65 3.25 2.42
CA ALA A 40 0.65 4.40 1.54
C ALA A 40 1.49 5.53 2.14
N LEU A 41 2.27 6.18 1.29
CA LEU A 41 2.90 7.47 1.55
C LEU A 41 2.61 8.39 0.38
N LEU A 42 2.14 9.59 0.68
CA LEU A 42 1.78 10.60 -0.31
C LEU A 42 2.51 11.89 0.02
N VAL A 43 3.01 12.58 -1.01
CA VAL A 43 3.40 13.99 -0.90
C VAL A 43 2.39 14.78 -1.72
N MET A 44 1.73 15.74 -1.09
CA MET A 44 0.65 16.50 -1.71
C MET A 44 1.08 17.94 -2.00
N ASP A 45 0.67 18.44 -3.16
CA ASP A 45 0.63 19.87 -3.45
C ASP A 45 -0.85 20.27 -3.60
N LYS A 46 -1.42 20.79 -2.51
CA LYS A 46 -2.85 21.04 -2.37
C LYS A 46 -3.66 19.76 -2.62
N LYS A 47 -4.31 19.65 -3.78
CA LYS A 47 -5.12 18.48 -4.17
C LYS A 47 -4.36 17.47 -5.03
N VAL A 48 -3.21 17.87 -5.58
CA VAL A 48 -2.44 17.08 -6.55
C VAL A 48 -1.42 16.22 -5.83
N CYS A 49 -1.38 14.92 -6.14
CA CYS A 49 -0.38 14.03 -5.60
C CYS A 49 0.96 14.21 -6.34
N ARG A 50 1.97 14.75 -5.66
CA ARG A 50 3.31 14.95 -6.23
C ARG A 50 4.18 13.69 -6.19
N LYS A 51 3.95 12.85 -5.18
CA LYS A 51 4.65 11.58 -5.00
C LYS A 51 3.73 10.57 -4.37
N CYS A 52 3.68 9.37 -4.93
CA CYS A 52 2.91 8.26 -4.41
C CYS A 52 3.82 7.06 -4.18
N VAL A 53 3.73 6.48 -2.99
CA VAL A 53 4.44 5.25 -2.63
C VAL A 53 3.42 4.27 -2.06
N LEU A 54 3.24 3.15 -2.74
CA LEU A 54 2.29 2.10 -2.38
C LEU A 54 3.01 0.77 -2.27
N ALA A 55 2.89 0.13 -1.11
CA ALA A 55 3.39 -1.20 -0.87
C ALA A 55 2.28 -2.11 -0.34
N VAL A 56 2.23 -3.35 -0.80
CA VAL A 56 1.25 -4.35 -0.36
C VAL A 56 1.93 -5.64 0.10
N GLY A 57 1.33 -6.30 1.08
CA GLY A 57 1.86 -7.53 1.69
C GLY A 57 0.82 -8.63 1.81
N ALA A 58 1.31 -9.88 1.90
CA ALA A 58 0.51 -11.10 1.99
C ALA A 58 -0.41 -11.37 0.77
N VAL A 59 -0.09 -10.76 -0.38
CA VAL A 59 -0.83 -10.87 -1.65
C VAL A 59 0.04 -11.27 -2.84
N ALA A 60 1.27 -11.72 -2.57
CA ALA A 60 2.25 -12.24 -3.51
C ALA A 60 3.36 -12.98 -2.73
N PRO A 61 4.28 -13.71 -3.40
CA PRO A 61 5.39 -14.40 -2.73
C PRO A 61 6.32 -13.48 -1.93
N VAL A 62 6.42 -12.20 -2.31
CA VAL A 62 7.18 -11.15 -1.63
C VAL A 62 6.34 -9.87 -1.52
N PRO A 63 6.66 -8.93 -0.60
CA PRO A 63 6.02 -7.62 -0.60
C PRO A 63 6.17 -6.93 -1.95
N LEU A 64 5.09 -6.34 -2.46
CA LEU A 64 5.06 -5.69 -3.78
C LEU A 64 5.00 -4.18 -3.64
N ARG A 65 5.77 -3.49 -4.48
CA ARG A 65 5.62 -2.06 -4.74
C ARG A 65 4.78 -1.87 -6.00
N LEU A 66 3.67 -1.13 -5.88
CA LEU A 66 2.69 -0.95 -6.95
C LEU A 66 3.09 0.19 -7.89
N LYS A 67 4.28 0.10 -8.50
CA LYS A 67 4.91 1.23 -9.22
C LYS A 67 4.08 1.78 -10.39
N ASN A 68 3.30 0.96 -11.08
CA ASN A 68 2.45 1.46 -12.18
C ASN A 68 1.29 2.28 -11.63
N ILE A 69 0.72 1.85 -10.49
CA ILE A 69 -0.37 2.56 -9.82
C ILE A 69 0.15 3.83 -9.14
N GLU A 70 1.37 3.80 -8.58
CA GLU A 70 2.06 5.00 -8.09
C GLU A 70 2.13 6.07 -9.21
N LYS A 71 2.63 5.69 -10.39
CA LYS A 71 2.71 6.57 -11.57
C LYS A 71 1.35 7.04 -12.08
N PHE A 72 0.31 6.21 -11.97
CA PHE A 72 -1.04 6.56 -12.37
C PHE A 72 -1.67 7.62 -11.44
N ILE A 73 -1.24 7.69 -10.18
CA ILE A 73 -1.74 8.66 -9.18
C ILE A 73 -0.91 9.95 -9.21
N GLU A 74 0.39 9.86 -9.47
CA GLU A 74 1.28 11.03 -9.51
C GLU A 74 0.88 12.01 -10.61
N GLY A 75 0.70 13.28 -10.23
CA GLY A 75 0.21 14.35 -11.10
C GLY A 75 -1.30 14.55 -11.09
N GLU A 76 -2.06 13.63 -10.46
CA GLU A 76 -3.53 13.68 -10.43
C GLU A 76 -4.08 14.21 -9.10
N GLU A 77 -5.32 14.72 -9.14
CA GLU A 77 -6.09 14.98 -7.92
C GLU A 77 -6.67 13.68 -7.35
N ILE A 78 -6.52 13.46 -6.04
CA ILE A 78 -7.08 12.26 -5.40
C ILE A 78 -8.60 12.41 -5.24
N SER A 79 -9.32 11.85 -6.21
CA SER A 79 -10.79 11.83 -6.25
C SER A 79 -11.36 10.44 -5.96
N PRO A 80 -12.65 10.32 -5.58
CA PRO A 80 -13.30 9.03 -5.43
C PRO A 80 -13.20 8.14 -6.68
N GLY A 81 -13.38 8.71 -7.87
CA GLY A 81 -13.29 7.97 -9.13
C GLY A 81 -11.88 7.48 -9.45
N LEU A 82 -10.84 8.26 -9.12
CA LEU A 82 -9.45 7.81 -9.20
C LEU A 82 -9.22 6.61 -8.28
N LEU A 83 -9.69 6.69 -7.02
CA LEU A 83 -9.53 5.63 -6.04
C LEU A 83 -10.22 4.33 -6.45
N ASP A 84 -11.38 4.40 -7.11
CA ASP A 84 -12.05 3.19 -7.60
C ASP A 84 -11.28 2.52 -8.74
N LYS A 85 -10.70 3.30 -9.67
CA LYS A 85 -9.78 2.76 -10.70
C LYS A 85 -8.54 2.12 -10.06
N VAL A 86 -7.92 2.80 -9.09
CA VAL A 86 -6.79 2.27 -8.31
C VAL A 86 -7.17 0.94 -7.67
N GLY A 87 -8.31 0.87 -6.99
CA GLY A 87 -8.79 -0.34 -6.33
C GLY A 87 -8.91 -1.53 -7.28
N ASN A 88 -9.30 -1.31 -8.54
CA ASN A 88 -9.38 -2.35 -9.57
C ASN A 88 -7.99 -2.73 -10.10
N MET A 89 -7.14 -1.75 -10.41
CA MET A 89 -5.76 -2.00 -10.88
C MET A 89 -4.96 -2.85 -9.90
N VAL A 90 -5.11 -2.61 -8.60
CA VAL A 90 -4.43 -3.40 -7.55
C VAL A 90 -4.76 -4.89 -7.68
N GLN A 91 -6.00 -5.25 -8.02
CA GLN A 91 -6.43 -6.65 -8.09
C GLN A 91 -5.74 -7.42 -9.22
N GLU A 92 -5.41 -6.70 -10.30
CA GLU A 92 -4.70 -7.23 -11.47
C GLU A 92 -3.19 -7.39 -11.24
N GLU A 93 -2.61 -6.59 -10.33
CA GLU A 93 -1.16 -6.63 -10.03
C GLU A 93 -0.77 -7.67 -8.96
N VAL A 94 -1.74 -8.34 -8.32
CA VAL A 94 -1.50 -9.27 -7.21
C VAL A 94 -1.74 -10.73 -7.57
N SER A 95 -0.93 -11.61 -6.98
CA SER A 95 -1.00 -13.07 -7.16
C SER A 95 -1.00 -13.78 -5.79
N PRO A 96 -2.08 -13.65 -5.01
CA PRO A 96 -2.18 -14.29 -3.70
C PRO A 96 -2.36 -15.81 -3.83
N ILE A 97 -1.91 -16.53 -2.80
CA ILE A 97 -2.22 -17.94 -2.58
C ILE A 97 -3.46 -18.08 -1.68
N THR A 98 -4.05 -19.28 -1.69
CA THR A 98 -5.00 -19.70 -0.66
C THR A 98 -4.24 -20.44 0.44
N ASP A 99 -4.53 -20.13 1.70
CA ASP A 99 -4.00 -20.83 2.87
C ASP A 99 -5.04 -20.87 4.00
N VAL A 100 -4.64 -21.37 5.18
CA VAL A 100 -5.47 -21.45 6.39
C VAL A 100 -5.96 -20.09 6.92
N ARG A 101 -5.43 -18.97 6.43
CA ARG A 101 -5.81 -17.62 6.87
C ARG A 101 -6.87 -17.02 5.97
N SER A 102 -6.80 -17.28 4.66
CA SER A 102 -7.79 -16.80 3.69
C SER A 102 -7.61 -17.39 2.29
N THR A 103 -8.61 -17.18 1.43
CA THR A 103 -8.59 -17.55 0.01
C THR A 103 -7.89 -16.49 -0.84
N LYS A 104 -7.35 -16.91 -1.98
CA LYS A 104 -6.75 -15.99 -2.97
C LYS A 104 -7.77 -14.97 -3.50
N GLU A 105 -9.03 -15.37 -3.66
CA GLU A 105 -10.12 -14.51 -4.13
C GLU A 105 -10.40 -13.38 -3.15
N TYR A 106 -10.53 -13.71 -1.85
CA TYR A 106 -10.74 -12.72 -0.81
C TYR A 106 -9.54 -11.78 -0.70
N ARG A 107 -8.31 -12.31 -0.71
CA ARG A 107 -7.07 -11.51 -0.67
C ARG A 107 -7.01 -10.53 -1.83
N ARG A 108 -7.33 -10.97 -3.05
CA ARG A 108 -7.35 -10.13 -4.26
C ARG A 108 -8.38 -9.00 -4.15
N MET A 109 -9.59 -9.31 -3.70
CA MET A 109 -10.63 -8.29 -3.52
C MET A 109 -10.27 -7.29 -2.41
N VAL A 110 -9.88 -7.78 -1.22
CA VAL A 110 -9.72 -6.93 -0.04
C VAL A 110 -8.52 -6.01 -0.17
N ILE A 111 -7.46 -6.39 -0.90
CA ILE A 111 -6.28 -5.53 -1.02
C ILE A 111 -6.58 -4.24 -1.78
N GLY A 112 -7.44 -4.27 -2.80
CA GLY A 112 -7.91 -3.06 -3.47
C GLY A 112 -8.60 -2.11 -2.47
N VAL A 113 -9.43 -2.65 -1.58
CA VAL A 113 -10.07 -1.88 -0.51
C VAL A 113 -9.05 -1.30 0.47
N LEU A 114 -8.05 -2.08 0.90
CA LEU A 114 -7.03 -1.62 1.83
C LEU A 114 -6.15 -0.52 1.24
N VAL A 115 -5.78 -0.61 -0.04
CA VAL A 115 -5.02 0.47 -0.73
C VAL A 115 -5.85 1.76 -0.76
N LYS A 116 -7.14 1.70 -1.12
CA LYS A 116 -8.02 2.89 -1.07
C LYS A 116 -8.09 3.49 0.34
N ARG A 117 -8.20 2.64 1.37
CA ARG A 117 -8.24 3.09 2.78
C ARG A 117 -6.91 3.70 3.21
N ALA A 118 -5.79 3.10 2.83
CA ALA A 118 -4.46 3.61 3.14
C ALA A 118 -4.24 4.99 2.50
N ILE A 119 -4.62 5.17 1.23
CA ILE A 119 -4.52 6.48 0.56
C ILE A 119 -5.39 7.53 1.27
N LYS A 120 -6.66 7.21 1.58
CA LYS A 120 -7.56 8.12 2.30
C LYS A 120 -7.03 8.50 3.68
N GLN A 121 -6.48 7.54 4.43
CA GLN A 121 -5.91 7.81 5.75
C GLN A 121 -4.61 8.61 5.65
N ALA A 122 -3.77 8.35 4.65
CA ALA A 122 -2.56 9.13 4.41
C ALA A 122 -2.91 10.60 4.11
N LEU A 123 -4.01 10.87 3.39
CA LEU A 123 -4.49 12.25 3.19
C LEU A 123 -4.95 12.93 4.49
N SER A 124 -5.45 12.17 5.46
CA SER A 124 -5.84 12.73 6.77
C SER A 124 -4.67 12.92 7.74
N SER A 125 -3.49 12.37 7.43
CA SER A 125 -2.27 12.47 8.23
C SER A 125 -1.19 13.34 7.59
N LEU A 126 -1.58 14.28 6.74
CA LEU A 126 -0.65 15.24 6.14
C LEU A 126 -0.03 16.12 7.23
N ASP A 127 1.30 16.08 7.34
CA ASP A 127 2.10 16.99 8.16
C ASP A 127 2.21 18.39 7.53
#